data_AF-A0A1V5V1A1-F1
#
_entry.id   AF-A0A1V5V1A1-F1
#
_cell.length_a   1.000
_cell.length_b   1.000
_cell.length_c   1.000
_cell.angle_alpha   90.00
_cell.angle_beta   90.00
_cell.angle_gamma   90.00
#
_symmetry.space_group_name_H-M   'P 1'
#
loop_
_entity.id
_entity.type
_entity.pdbx_description
1 polymer ?
#
loop_
_entity_poly.entity_id
_entity_poly.type
_entity_poly.pdbx_seq_one_letter_code
_entity_poly.pdbx_strand_id
1 'polypeptide(L)'
;MKKLTVLCLAFSSLAASLVAAEILYDKPESWMYEGRKETPICNNGVFTLKGQLHFFGKELIAAEPGKNYSVTAEIRNPKEEKLPGICIAVVFVDEKEQLIPTREYLTMPGTETELAAPSGMTDTVLTVKANPLWKKNHYWHLVVAFDVKEDGSDLPNSKVSTNITDFKTEGDTVKVTLSKPLYTEFPTGTKVRLHHNASFYLPCPEDAWYNFAGKEWKTIGGSFKVPANAKRFRPAIIYYDKPDSPRYFEMRNFKLTTR
;
A
#
# COMPACT_ATOMS: atom_id res chain seq x y z
N MET A 1 -33.38 -46.47 -47.14
CA MET A 1 -32.44 -45.34 -47.27
C MET A 1 -33.17 -44.02 -47.13
N LYS A 2 -33.01 -43.30 -46.00
CA LYS A 2 -33.16 -41.84 -45.89
C LYS A 2 -32.69 -41.37 -44.50
N LYS A 3 -31.43 -40.91 -44.53
CA LYS A 3 -30.74 -39.88 -43.73
C LYS A 3 -31.12 -39.69 -42.25
N LEU A 4 -30.18 -40.12 -41.41
CA LEU A 4 -29.95 -39.70 -40.02
C LEU A 4 -29.47 -38.23 -40.02
N THR A 5 -30.27 -37.31 -39.48
CA THR A 5 -29.83 -35.93 -39.23
C THR A 5 -29.38 -35.84 -37.79
N VAL A 6 -28.06 -35.85 -37.57
CA VAL A 6 -27.45 -35.56 -36.27
C VAL A 6 -27.53 -34.05 -36.06
N LEU A 7 -28.31 -33.63 -35.07
CA LEU A 7 -28.38 -32.25 -34.60
C LEU A 7 -27.19 -32.01 -33.66
N CYS A 8 -26.10 -31.43 -34.17
CA CYS A 8 -25.01 -30.93 -33.32
C CYS A 8 -25.53 -29.70 -32.55
N LEU A 9 -25.88 -29.88 -31.28
CA LEU A 9 -26.01 -28.77 -30.34
C LEU A 9 -24.62 -28.17 -30.13
N ALA A 10 -24.38 -27.00 -30.74
CA ALA A 10 -23.26 -26.15 -30.40
C ALA A 10 -23.48 -25.61 -28.98
N PHE A 11 -22.75 -26.15 -28.01
CA PHE A 11 -22.59 -25.52 -26.70
C PHE A 11 -21.81 -24.21 -26.91
N SER A 12 -22.51 -23.09 -27.04
CA SER A 12 -21.89 -21.77 -26.87
C SER A 12 -21.52 -21.62 -25.40
N SER A 13 -20.25 -21.87 -25.07
CA SER A 13 -19.67 -21.50 -23.79
C SER A 13 -19.73 -19.98 -23.67
N LEU A 14 -20.75 -19.47 -22.97
CA LEU A 14 -20.80 -18.09 -22.54
C LEU A 14 -19.70 -17.93 -21.48
N ALA A 15 -18.49 -17.57 -21.92
CA ALA A 15 -17.50 -17.04 -21.00
C ALA A 15 -18.10 -15.73 -20.48
N ALA A 16 -18.68 -15.78 -19.28
CA ALA A 16 -19.04 -14.58 -18.55
C ALA A 16 -17.72 -13.84 -18.27
N SER A 17 -17.39 -12.89 -19.14
CA SER A 17 -16.40 -11.87 -18.82
C SER A 17 -16.95 -11.17 -17.58
N LEU A 18 -16.39 -11.47 -16.40
CA LEU A 18 -16.62 -10.67 -15.21
C LEU A 18 -16.27 -9.24 -15.62
N VAL A 19 -17.28 -8.40 -15.79
CA VAL A 19 -17.06 -6.98 -16.01
C VAL A 19 -16.39 -6.49 -14.72
N ALA A 20 -15.13 -6.08 -14.84
CA ALA A 20 -14.42 -5.44 -13.76
C ALA A 20 -15.24 -4.23 -13.31
N ALA A 21 -15.68 -4.20 -12.05
CA ALA A 21 -16.34 -3.03 -11.51
C ALA A 21 -15.33 -1.87 -11.45
N GLU A 22 -15.69 -0.74 -12.04
CA GLU A 22 -14.88 0.49 -12.06
C GLU A 22 -15.60 1.57 -11.24
N ILE A 23 -14.86 2.19 -10.32
CA ILE A 23 -15.30 3.35 -9.54
C ILE A 23 -14.43 4.54 -9.95
N LEU A 24 -15.07 5.58 -10.47
CA LEU A 24 -14.41 6.83 -10.91
C LEU A 24 -14.46 7.88 -9.80
N TYR A 25 -13.34 8.59 -9.63
CA TYR A 25 -13.20 9.70 -8.69
C TYR A 25 -12.98 11.01 -9.45
N ASP A 26 -13.89 11.31 -10.38
CA ASP A 26 -13.81 12.40 -11.35
C ASP A 26 -14.44 13.73 -10.89
N LYS A 27 -15.06 13.75 -9.70
CA LYS A 27 -15.70 14.92 -9.10
C LYS A 27 -15.14 15.27 -7.72
N PRO A 28 -15.07 16.57 -7.33
CA PRO A 28 -14.62 16.98 -6.00
C PRO A 28 -15.34 16.28 -4.85
N GLU A 29 -16.63 15.97 -5.01
CA GLU A 29 -17.46 15.34 -3.98
C GLU A 29 -17.08 13.88 -3.71
N SER A 30 -16.36 13.23 -4.63
CA SER A 30 -15.81 11.88 -4.45
C SER A 30 -14.64 11.84 -3.46
N TRP A 31 -14.13 13.00 -3.05
CA TRP A 31 -12.93 13.14 -2.23
C TRP A 31 -13.24 13.77 -0.87
N MET A 32 -12.54 13.30 0.15
CA MET A 32 -12.34 13.99 1.42
C MET A 32 -10.90 14.46 1.53
N TYR A 33 -10.69 15.55 2.25
CA TYR A 33 -9.41 16.23 2.34
C TYR A 33 -9.07 16.57 3.78
N GLU A 34 -7.84 16.24 4.19
CA GLU A 34 -7.29 16.59 5.50
C GLU A 34 -6.16 17.62 5.30
N GLY A 35 -6.23 18.77 5.98
CA GLY A 35 -5.20 19.81 5.93
C GLY A 35 -5.67 21.21 5.48
N ARG A 36 -4.73 22.05 5.04
CA ARG A 36 -4.97 23.48 4.74
C ARG A 36 -5.99 23.68 3.61
N LYS A 37 -6.81 24.73 3.78
CA LYS A 37 -8.10 25.05 3.14
C LYS A 37 -8.03 25.49 1.67
N GLU A 38 -7.32 24.78 0.80
CA GLU A 38 -7.44 25.02 -0.64
C GLU A 38 -8.21 23.86 -1.28
N THR A 39 -9.47 24.11 -1.61
CA THR A 39 -10.32 23.16 -2.34
C THR A 39 -9.71 22.88 -3.72
N PRO A 40 -9.59 21.61 -4.13
CA PRO A 40 -9.23 21.27 -5.51
C PRO A 40 -10.11 22.00 -6.51
N ILE A 41 -9.49 22.59 -7.53
CA ILE A 41 -10.22 23.14 -8.66
C ILE A 41 -10.43 22.01 -9.65
N CYS A 42 -11.67 21.68 -9.99
CA CYS A 42 -11.97 20.71 -11.04
C CYS A 42 -12.56 21.42 -12.25
N ASN A 43 -11.87 21.35 -13.39
CA ASN A 43 -12.33 21.88 -14.67
C ASN A 43 -12.31 20.75 -15.70
N ASN A 44 -13.47 20.40 -16.27
CA ASN A 44 -13.61 19.34 -17.28
C ASN A 44 -12.97 18.01 -16.85
N GLY A 45 -13.14 17.60 -15.58
CA GLY A 45 -12.58 16.35 -15.04
C GLY A 45 -11.07 16.40 -14.75
N VAL A 46 -10.43 17.56 -14.92
CA VAL A 46 -9.04 17.80 -14.51
C VAL A 46 -9.02 18.52 -13.17
N PHE A 47 -8.44 17.86 -12.18
CA PHE A 47 -8.19 18.40 -10.86
C PHE A 47 -6.86 19.13 -10.84
N THR A 48 -6.88 20.41 -10.53
CA THR A 48 -5.70 21.18 -10.16
C THR A 48 -5.55 21.16 -8.65
N LEU A 49 -4.45 20.59 -8.19
CA LEU A 49 -4.20 20.36 -6.77
C LEU A 49 -3.04 21.26 -6.34
N LYS A 50 -3.33 22.14 -5.37
CA LYS A 50 -2.39 23.11 -4.82
C LYS A 50 -2.25 22.92 -3.32
N GLY A 51 -1.01 22.94 -2.81
CA GLY A 51 -0.71 23.01 -1.37
C GLY A 51 -1.07 21.77 -0.52
N GLN A 52 -2.07 20.99 -0.91
CA GLN A 52 -2.67 19.94 -0.09
C GLN A 52 -1.84 18.67 -0.04
N LEU A 53 -1.83 18.02 1.13
CA LEU A 53 -0.98 16.87 1.44
C LEU A 53 -1.64 15.53 1.07
N HIS A 54 -2.91 15.33 1.43
CA HIS A 54 -3.56 14.03 1.29
C HIS A 54 -5.01 14.19 0.80
N PHE A 55 -5.37 13.37 -0.18
CA PHE A 55 -6.73 13.19 -0.66
C PHE A 55 -7.14 11.76 -0.40
N PHE A 56 -8.34 11.54 0.14
CA PHE A 56 -8.87 10.21 0.35
C PHE A 56 -10.23 10.09 -0.34
N GLY A 57 -10.54 8.91 -0.86
CA GLY A 57 -11.89 8.61 -1.33
C GLY A 57 -12.88 8.83 -0.20
N LYS A 58 -13.96 9.56 -0.47
CA LYS A 58 -14.99 9.88 0.54
C LYS A 58 -15.71 8.61 1.00
N GLU A 59 -16.05 7.75 0.05
CA GLU A 59 -16.72 6.48 0.30
C GLU A 59 -15.74 5.39 0.74
N LEU A 60 -16.16 4.60 1.72
CA LEU A 60 -15.49 3.37 2.11
C LEU A 60 -15.96 2.24 1.22
N ILE A 61 -14.99 1.53 0.65
CA ILE A 61 -15.21 0.34 -0.16
C ILE A 61 -15.18 -0.88 0.75
N ALA A 62 -16.17 -1.75 0.62
CA ALA A 62 -16.15 -3.06 1.27
C ALA A 62 -14.96 -3.86 0.76
N ALA A 63 -14.11 -4.30 1.68
CA ALA A 63 -12.93 -5.07 1.37
C ALA A 63 -13.35 -6.54 1.23
N GLU A 64 -13.02 -7.13 0.09
CA GLU A 64 -13.25 -8.55 -0.15
C GLU A 64 -11.93 -9.30 0.03
N PRO A 65 -11.78 -10.10 1.11
CA PRO A 65 -10.52 -10.78 1.41
C PRO A 65 -9.99 -11.59 0.23
N GLY A 66 -8.71 -11.42 -0.08
CA GLY A 66 -8.05 -12.15 -1.15
C GLY A 66 -8.33 -11.64 -2.58
N LYS A 67 -9.28 -10.72 -2.77
CA LYS A 67 -9.48 -10.06 -4.07
C LYS A 67 -8.33 -9.09 -4.37
N ASN A 68 -8.06 -8.97 -5.67
CA ASN A 68 -7.11 -8.01 -6.20
C ASN A 68 -7.85 -6.79 -6.72
N TYR A 69 -7.32 -5.62 -6.40
CA TYR A 69 -7.82 -4.34 -6.86
C TYR A 69 -6.67 -3.59 -7.51
N SER A 70 -7.00 -2.67 -8.41
CA SER A 70 -6.05 -1.74 -9.00
C SER A 70 -6.55 -0.32 -8.82
N VAL A 71 -5.63 0.60 -8.53
CA VAL A 71 -5.90 2.04 -8.49
C VAL A 71 -4.98 2.72 -9.47
N THR A 72 -5.54 3.54 -10.35
CA THR A 72 -4.76 4.30 -11.35
C THR A 72 -5.25 5.73 -11.45
N ALA A 73 -4.37 6.64 -11.85
CA ALA A 73 -4.70 8.00 -12.24
C ALA A 73 -3.74 8.49 -13.33
N GLU A 74 -4.11 9.54 -14.05
CA GLU A 74 -3.18 10.28 -14.89
C GLU A 74 -2.75 11.57 -14.21
N ILE A 75 -1.45 11.86 -14.19
CA ILE A 75 -0.90 13.08 -13.61
C ILE A 75 -0.01 13.85 -14.61
N ARG A 76 0.08 15.17 -14.44
CA ARG A 76 1.05 16.04 -15.10
C ARG A 76 1.46 17.23 -14.24
N ASN A 77 2.64 17.80 -14.47
CA ASN A 77 3.03 19.11 -13.92
C ASN A 77 3.25 20.13 -15.05
N PRO A 78 2.25 20.98 -15.37
CA PRO A 78 2.39 21.96 -16.42
C PRO A 78 3.35 23.11 -16.06
N LYS A 79 3.71 23.28 -14.77
CA LYS A 79 4.64 24.33 -14.33
C LYS A 79 6.12 23.99 -14.54
N GLU A 80 6.45 22.76 -14.96
CA GLU A 80 7.84 22.27 -15.14
C GLU A 80 8.75 22.41 -13.89
N GLU A 81 8.15 22.67 -12.74
CA GLU A 81 8.85 22.63 -11.46
C GLU A 81 9.01 21.18 -11.02
N LYS A 82 10.08 20.89 -10.29
CA LYS A 82 10.28 19.55 -9.72
C LYS A 82 9.22 19.32 -8.64
N LEU A 83 8.33 18.34 -8.84
CA LEU A 83 7.34 18.05 -7.82
C LEU A 83 7.92 17.25 -6.66
N PRO A 84 7.31 17.41 -5.46
CA PRO A 84 7.39 16.36 -4.46
C PRO A 84 7.00 15.00 -5.01
N GLY A 85 7.51 13.94 -4.39
CA GLY A 85 7.00 12.60 -4.65
C GLY A 85 5.48 12.56 -4.43
N ILE A 86 4.74 12.14 -5.45
CA ILE A 86 3.30 11.87 -5.39
C ILE A 86 3.14 10.35 -5.41
N CYS A 87 2.33 9.81 -4.50
CA CYS A 87 1.95 8.40 -4.56
C CYS A 87 0.43 8.24 -4.59
N ILE A 88 0.00 7.17 -5.25
CA ILE A 88 -1.33 6.60 -5.05
C ILE A 88 -1.24 5.60 -3.91
N ALA A 89 -2.20 5.72 -3.02
CA ALA A 89 -2.26 5.02 -1.75
C ALA A 89 -3.57 4.26 -1.63
N VAL A 90 -3.57 3.26 -0.76
CA VAL A 90 -4.79 2.63 -0.25
C VAL A 90 -4.68 2.58 1.26
N VAL A 91 -5.73 3.05 1.92
CA VAL A 91 -5.79 3.07 3.38
C VAL A 91 -6.91 2.14 3.84
N PHE A 92 -6.55 1.22 4.73
CA PHE A 92 -7.50 0.32 5.37
C PHE A 92 -8.01 0.97 6.66
N VAL A 93 -9.26 0.69 6.99
CA VAL A 93 -9.88 1.14 8.23
C VAL A 93 -10.44 -0.02 9.02
N ASP A 94 -10.49 0.13 10.34
CA ASP A 94 -11.11 -0.83 11.24
C ASP A 94 -12.65 -0.70 11.27
N GLU A 95 -13.30 -1.44 12.15
CA GLU A 95 -14.76 -1.42 12.33
C GLU A 95 -15.28 -0.07 12.84
N LYS A 96 -14.43 0.71 13.52
CA LYS A 96 -14.72 2.07 14.01
C LYS A 96 -14.30 3.17 13.03
N GLU A 97 -13.97 2.78 11.80
CA GLU A 97 -13.50 3.66 10.73
C GLU A 97 -12.18 4.38 11.05
N GLN A 98 -11.41 3.85 12.00
CA GLN A 98 -10.06 4.34 12.30
C GLN A 98 -9.06 3.77 11.31
N LEU A 99 -8.09 4.58 10.90
CA LEU A 99 -7.02 4.15 10.02
C LEU A 99 -6.22 3.00 10.66
N ILE A 100 -6.07 1.91 9.92
CA ILE A 100 -5.14 0.84 10.28
C ILE A 100 -3.75 1.33 9.87
N PRO A 101 -2.76 1.33 10.79
CA PRO A 101 -1.40 1.74 10.46
C PRO A 101 -0.77 0.85 9.39
N THR A 102 -0.02 1.43 8.46
CA THR A 102 0.66 0.69 7.38
C THR A 102 1.60 -0.38 7.87
N ARG A 103 2.27 -0.14 9.00
CA ARG A 103 3.11 -1.13 9.67
C ARG A 103 2.40 -2.45 9.97
N GLU A 104 1.08 -2.48 9.98
CA GLU A 104 0.29 -3.68 10.26
C GLU A 104 -0.04 -4.48 8.99
N TYR A 105 0.02 -3.89 7.79
CA TYR A 105 -0.38 -4.56 6.55
C TYR A 105 0.57 -4.43 5.37
N LEU A 106 1.47 -3.44 5.37
CA LEU A 106 2.41 -3.19 4.28
C LEU A 106 3.68 -4.02 4.50
N THR A 107 3.62 -5.26 4.03
CA THR A 107 4.70 -6.25 4.16
C THR A 107 5.88 -5.93 3.26
N MET A 108 7.07 -6.42 3.62
CA MET A 108 8.20 -6.61 2.71
C MET A 108 8.31 -8.10 2.34
N PRO A 109 7.81 -8.52 1.16
CA PRO A 109 7.87 -9.93 0.76
C PRO A 109 9.31 -10.46 0.69
N GLY A 110 9.50 -11.72 1.07
CA GLY A 110 10.81 -12.40 1.07
C GLY A 110 11.64 -12.15 2.32
N THR A 111 11.17 -11.30 3.23
CA THR A 111 11.85 -11.02 4.51
C THR A 111 11.41 -11.96 5.63
N GLU A 112 10.56 -12.94 5.35
CA GLU A 112 10.14 -13.95 6.31
C GLU A 112 11.36 -14.70 6.88
N THR A 113 11.40 -14.82 8.21
CA THR A 113 12.43 -15.55 8.96
C THR A 113 11.88 -15.86 10.36
N GLU A 114 12.73 -16.18 11.33
CA GLU A 114 12.33 -16.40 12.72
C GLU A 114 13.34 -15.81 13.71
N LEU A 115 12.87 -15.57 14.94
CA LEU A 115 13.73 -15.22 16.05
C LEU A 115 14.73 -16.35 16.32
N ALA A 116 16.02 -16.03 16.36
CA ALA A 116 17.10 -16.95 16.69
C ALA A 116 17.35 -17.06 18.21
N ALA A 117 16.75 -16.17 19.01
CA ALA A 117 16.80 -16.15 20.47
C ALA A 117 15.47 -15.59 20.99
N PRO A 118 15.08 -15.87 22.25
CA PRO A 118 13.88 -15.25 22.81
C PRO A 118 14.12 -13.75 23.00
N SER A 119 13.03 -12.96 23.01
CA SER A 119 13.07 -11.52 23.31
C SER A 119 12.05 -11.17 24.38
N GLY A 120 12.43 -10.32 25.32
CA GLY A 120 11.62 -9.85 26.44
C GLY A 120 11.07 -8.44 26.26
N MET A 121 10.17 -8.03 27.17
CA MET A 121 9.53 -6.71 27.16
C MET A 121 10.51 -5.53 27.28
N THR A 122 11.70 -5.73 27.86
CA THR A 122 12.69 -4.66 28.02
C THR A 122 13.71 -4.62 26.89
N ASP A 123 13.68 -5.60 25.98
CA ASP A 123 14.70 -5.74 24.95
C ASP A 123 14.52 -4.71 23.86
N THR A 124 15.64 -4.07 23.50
CA THR A 124 15.75 -3.17 22.35
C THR A 124 16.51 -3.81 21.20
N VAL A 125 17.01 -5.04 21.36
CA VAL A 125 17.76 -5.76 20.33
C VAL A 125 17.16 -7.14 20.15
N LEU A 126 16.71 -7.42 18.93
CA LEU A 126 16.25 -8.75 18.54
C LEU A 126 17.39 -9.51 17.86
N THR A 127 17.36 -10.83 17.95
CA THR A 127 18.24 -11.70 17.16
C THR A 127 17.37 -12.52 16.24
N VAL A 128 17.52 -12.36 14.93
CA VAL A 128 16.79 -13.13 13.91
C VAL A 128 17.74 -14.01 13.12
N LYS A 129 17.25 -15.10 12.53
CA LYS A 129 18.06 -15.87 11.56
C LYS A 129 18.38 -15.00 10.35
N ALA A 130 19.59 -15.18 9.81
CA ALA A 130 20.07 -14.40 8.69
C ALA A 130 19.17 -14.56 7.46
N ASN A 131 18.81 -13.43 6.88
CA ASN A 131 18.13 -13.32 5.59
C ASN A 131 18.75 -12.09 4.90
N PRO A 132 19.19 -12.19 3.63
CA PRO A 132 19.95 -11.14 2.94
C PRO A 132 19.17 -9.83 2.73
N LEU A 133 17.85 -9.85 2.94
CA LEU A 133 16.99 -8.66 2.90
C LEU A 133 16.92 -7.91 4.23
N TRP A 134 17.38 -8.51 5.34
CA TRP A 134 17.44 -7.86 6.67
C TRP A 134 18.69 -7.00 6.80
N LYS A 135 18.67 -5.87 6.08
CA LYS A 135 19.76 -4.91 6.03
C LYS A 135 19.23 -3.48 6.05
N LYS A 136 20.09 -2.57 6.47
CA LYS A 136 19.76 -1.15 6.55
C LYS A 136 19.46 -0.59 5.15
N ASN A 137 18.34 0.13 5.05
CA ASN A 137 18.04 1.02 3.94
C ASN A 137 17.66 2.37 4.52
N HIS A 138 18.41 3.41 4.16
CA HIS A 138 18.24 4.76 4.71
C HIS A 138 16.88 5.40 4.39
N TYR A 139 16.16 4.88 3.39
CA TYR A 139 14.86 5.40 2.99
C TYR A 139 13.69 4.62 3.59
N TRP A 140 13.95 3.50 4.28
CA TRP A 140 12.90 2.63 4.77
C TRP A 140 12.75 2.78 6.29
N HIS A 141 11.60 3.29 6.70
CA HIS A 141 11.14 3.13 8.07
C HIS A 141 10.56 1.73 8.21
N LEU A 142 11.20 0.87 8.98
CA LEU A 142 10.85 -0.55 9.10
C LEU A 142 10.48 -0.91 10.53
N VAL A 143 9.63 -1.92 10.66
CA VAL A 143 9.35 -2.62 11.92
C VAL A 143 9.42 -4.12 11.70
N VAL A 144 9.53 -4.86 12.79
CA VAL A 144 9.38 -6.33 12.79
C VAL A 144 7.94 -6.66 13.14
N ALA A 145 7.25 -7.39 12.26
CA ALA A 145 5.99 -8.05 12.59
C ALA A 145 6.29 -9.45 13.14
N PHE A 146 5.54 -9.86 14.16
CA PHE A 146 5.67 -11.14 14.86
C PHE A 146 4.47 -12.03 14.61
N ASP A 147 4.62 -13.34 14.85
CA ASP A 147 3.60 -14.36 14.61
C ASP A 147 3.04 -14.32 13.19
N VAL A 148 3.90 -14.02 12.22
CA VAL A 148 3.51 -13.84 10.81
C VAL A 148 3.15 -15.18 10.17
N LYS A 149 2.28 -15.13 9.17
CA LYS A 149 1.87 -16.31 8.39
C LYS A 149 2.28 -16.15 6.94
N GLU A 150 2.73 -17.25 6.34
CA GLU A 150 3.20 -17.27 4.93
C GLU A 150 2.08 -16.91 3.95
N ASP A 151 0.83 -17.28 4.27
CA ASP A 151 -0.34 -16.97 3.44
C ASP A 151 -0.88 -15.54 3.63
N GLY A 152 -0.28 -14.76 4.55
CA GLY A 152 -0.73 -13.41 4.90
C GLY A 152 -2.06 -13.36 5.64
N SER A 153 -2.56 -14.49 6.16
CA SER A 153 -3.79 -14.53 6.96
C SER A 153 -3.64 -13.87 8.34
N ASP A 154 -2.42 -13.45 8.70
CA ASP A 154 -2.15 -12.59 9.84
C ASP A 154 -2.51 -11.12 9.59
N LEU A 155 -2.72 -10.69 8.34
CA LEU A 155 -2.85 -9.27 8.00
C LEU A 155 -4.30 -8.74 8.12
N PRO A 156 -4.50 -7.50 8.60
CA PRO A 156 -3.52 -6.66 9.30
C PRO A 156 -3.07 -7.28 10.63
N ASN A 157 -1.77 -7.18 10.91
CA ASN A 157 -1.10 -7.74 12.07
C ASN A 157 -0.65 -6.61 13.01
N SER A 158 -1.31 -6.47 14.15
CA SER A 158 -0.97 -5.46 15.16
C SER A 158 0.23 -5.85 16.03
N LYS A 159 0.74 -7.09 15.92
CA LYS A 159 1.91 -7.55 16.67
C LYS A 159 3.19 -7.09 15.98
N VAL A 160 3.50 -5.81 16.13
CA VAL A 160 4.64 -5.16 15.47
C VAL A 160 5.54 -4.43 16.47
N SER A 161 6.84 -4.41 16.21
CA SER A 161 7.82 -3.66 17.00
C SER A 161 7.69 -2.16 16.80
N THR A 162 8.45 -1.38 17.59
CA THR A 162 8.76 0.00 17.21
C THR A 162 9.75 0.05 16.03
N ASN A 163 10.06 1.25 15.54
CA ASN A 163 11.00 1.45 14.43
C ASN A 163 12.32 0.73 14.66
N ILE A 164 12.83 0.12 13.61
CA ILE A 164 14.20 -0.40 13.55
C ILE A 164 15.14 0.78 13.29
N THR A 165 16.24 0.85 14.04
CA THR A 165 17.27 1.88 13.92
C THR A 165 18.56 1.34 13.31
N ASP A 166 18.82 0.03 13.44
CA ASP A 166 20.03 -0.59 12.91
C ASP A 166 19.90 -2.09 12.66
N PHE A 167 20.76 -2.60 11.77
CA PHE A 167 20.93 -4.02 11.46
C PHE A 167 22.42 -4.36 11.53
N LYS A 168 22.77 -5.44 12.22
CA LYS A 168 24.14 -5.96 12.28
C LYS A 168 24.14 -7.46 12.05
N THR A 169 24.70 -7.89 10.92
CA THR A 169 24.85 -9.31 10.59
C THR A 169 25.99 -9.92 11.40
N GLU A 170 25.74 -11.07 12.02
CA GLU A 170 26.65 -11.83 12.86
C GLU A 170 26.52 -13.32 12.50
N GLY A 171 27.31 -13.77 11.51
CA GLY A 171 27.24 -15.13 10.98
C GLY A 171 25.86 -15.48 10.44
N ASP A 172 25.23 -16.50 11.02
CA ASP A 172 23.90 -16.99 10.63
C ASP A 172 22.75 -16.22 11.29
N THR A 173 23.04 -15.09 11.93
CA THR A 173 22.05 -14.24 12.57
C THR A 173 22.19 -12.78 12.19
N VAL A 174 21.12 -12.01 12.41
CA VAL A 174 21.12 -10.55 12.32
C VAL A 174 20.60 -10.00 13.64
N LYS A 175 21.37 -9.09 14.25
CA LYS A 175 20.93 -8.26 15.36
C LYS A 175 20.16 -7.07 14.82
N VAL A 176 18.95 -6.86 15.33
CA VAL A 176 18.03 -5.81 14.88
C VAL A 176 17.77 -4.89 16.06
N THR A 177 18.23 -3.64 15.96
CA THR A 177 18.07 -2.66 17.03
C THR A 177 16.76 -1.89 16.84
N LEU A 178 15.95 -1.80 17.89
CA LEU A 178 14.68 -1.10 17.95
C LEU A 178 14.86 0.28 18.60
N SER A 179 14.01 1.23 18.25
CA SER A 179 14.02 2.58 18.82
C SER A 179 13.50 2.66 20.25
N LYS A 180 12.69 1.69 20.67
CA LYS A 180 12.17 1.52 22.03
C LYS A 180 12.10 0.03 22.38
N PRO A 181 12.00 -0.32 23.67
CA PRO A 181 11.77 -1.69 24.09
C PRO A 181 10.50 -2.29 23.47
N LEU A 182 10.44 -3.62 23.42
CA LEU A 182 9.22 -4.35 23.09
C LEU A 182 8.10 -4.08 24.13
N TYR A 183 6.90 -4.52 23.82
CA TYR A 183 5.73 -4.40 24.69
C TYR A 183 5.30 -5.77 25.27
N THR A 184 5.91 -6.86 24.79
CA THR A 184 5.61 -8.24 25.18
C THR A 184 6.84 -9.11 24.90
N GLU A 185 6.80 -10.34 25.40
CA GLU A 185 7.82 -11.36 25.15
C GLU A 185 7.47 -12.20 23.91
N PHE A 186 8.50 -12.70 23.22
CA PHE A 186 8.39 -13.65 22.11
C PHE A 186 9.46 -14.75 22.24
N PRO A 187 9.09 -16.03 22.13
CA PRO A 187 10.04 -17.14 22.22
C PRO A 187 10.91 -17.28 20.96
N THR A 188 12.05 -17.96 21.09
CA THR A 188 12.84 -18.43 19.92
C THR A 188 11.96 -19.19 18.94
N GLY A 189 12.21 -19.02 17.64
CA GLY A 189 11.45 -19.67 16.58
C GLY A 189 10.15 -18.94 16.20
N THR A 190 9.79 -17.86 16.90
CA THR A 190 8.68 -16.98 16.50
C THR A 190 8.92 -16.49 15.08
N LYS A 191 7.95 -16.72 14.18
CA LYS A 191 8.02 -16.26 12.79
C LYS A 191 7.90 -14.74 12.74
N VAL A 192 8.79 -14.12 11.96
CA VAL A 192 8.86 -12.67 11.82
C VAL A 192 8.99 -12.24 10.35
N ARG A 193 8.54 -11.02 10.05
CA ARG A 193 8.65 -10.39 8.72
C ARG A 193 8.90 -8.89 8.89
N LEU A 194 9.62 -8.27 7.96
CA LEU A 194 9.76 -6.81 7.93
C LEU A 194 8.50 -6.19 7.33
N HIS A 195 7.96 -5.18 8.01
CA HIS A 195 6.87 -4.35 7.49
C HIS A 195 7.37 -2.90 7.35
N HIS A 196 6.81 -2.17 6.39
CA HIS A 196 7.04 -0.74 6.25
C HIS A 196 6.21 0.05 7.26
N ASN A 197 6.88 0.91 8.04
CA ASN A 197 6.27 1.88 8.94
C ASN A 197 6.41 3.31 8.40
N ALA A 198 5.86 3.51 7.20
CA ALA A 198 5.80 4.82 6.53
C ALA A 198 4.48 4.97 5.78
N SER A 199 4.19 6.18 5.32
CA SER A 199 2.88 6.58 4.81
C SER A 199 2.45 5.74 3.59
N PHE A 200 1.26 5.17 3.72
CA PHE A 200 0.32 4.54 2.78
C PHE A 200 0.79 4.20 1.35
N TYR A 201 1.79 3.34 1.17
CA TYR A 201 2.19 2.92 -0.18
C TYR A 201 1.32 1.78 -0.72
N LEU A 202 0.84 1.94 -1.96
CA LEU A 202 0.94 0.81 -2.89
C LEU A 202 2.42 0.65 -3.24
N PRO A 203 2.99 -0.57 -3.29
CA PRO A 203 4.38 -0.75 -3.70
C PRO A 203 4.59 -0.06 -5.05
N CYS A 204 5.40 0.99 -5.03
CA CYS A 204 5.72 1.78 -6.22
C CYS A 204 6.78 0.99 -6.99
N PRO A 205 6.46 0.43 -8.17
CA PRO A 205 7.33 -0.55 -8.81
C PRO A 205 8.61 0.06 -9.38
N GLU A 206 8.72 1.39 -9.48
CA GLU A 206 9.88 2.04 -10.12
C GLU A 206 10.27 3.34 -9.40
N ASP A 207 11.59 3.61 -9.34
CA ASP A 207 12.19 4.87 -8.87
C ASP A 207 11.65 6.10 -9.63
N ALA A 208 11.03 5.88 -10.80
CA ALA A 208 10.52 6.90 -11.73
C ALA A 208 9.34 7.76 -11.21
N TRP A 209 8.77 7.43 -10.04
CA TRP A 209 7.62 8.16 -9.47
C TRP A 209 8.02 9.11 -8.33
N TYR A 210 9.24 8.94 -7.82
CA TYR A 210 9.92 10.01 -7.11
C TYR A 210 10.42 11.01 -8.16
N ASN A 211 10.10 12.29 -7.99
CA ASN A 211 10.50 13.37 -8.90
C ASN A 211 9.75 13.43 -10.25
N PHE A 212 8.44 13.18 -10.26
CA PHE A 212 7.66 13.42 -11.47
C PHE A 212 7.72 14.90 -11.89
N ALA A 213 8.26 15.16 -13.08
CA ALA A 213 8.27 16.46 -13.72
C ALA A 213 7.94 16.27 -15.22
N GLY A 214 6.99 17.05 -15.74
CA GLY A 214 6.66 17.05 -17.16
C GLY A 214 5.25 17.55 -17.45
N LYS A 215 5.12 18.28 -18.57
CA LYS A 215 3.83 18.77 -19.11
C LYS A 215 2.96 17.64 -19.68
N GLU A 216 3.55 16.49 -19.95
CA GLU A 216 2.86 15.32 -20.50
C GLU A 216 2.09 14.55 -19.44
N TRP A 217 0.92 14.05 -19.81
CA TRP A 217 0.14 13.15 -18.98
C TRP A 217 0.83 11.80 -18.86
N LYS A 218 0.97 11.31 -17.62
CA LYS A 218 1.45 9.95 -17.36
C LYS A 218 0.49 9.21 -16.45
N THR A 219 0.24 7.94 -16.78
CA THR A 219 -0.50 7.05 -15.90
C THR A 219 0.39 6.61 -14.75
N ILE A 220 -0.12 6.75 -13.54
CA ILE A 220 0.43 6.18 -12.31
C ILE A 220 -0.62 5.27 -11.71
N GLY A 221 -0.19 4.28 -10.94
CA GLY A 221 -1.08 3.34 -10.27
C GLY A 221 -0.51 1.95 -10.06
N GLY A 222 -1.10 1.22 -9.13
CA GLY A 222 -0.65 -0.10 -8.75
C GLY A 222 -1.80 -1.08 -8.63
N SER A 223 -1.46 -2.34 -8.37
CA SER A 223 -2.40 -3.34 -7.88
C SER A 223 -2.08 -3.69 -6.43
N PHE A 224 -3.09 -4.05 -5.67
CA PHE A 224 -2.95 -4.56 -4.32
C PHE A 224 -3.88 -5.71 -4.06
N LYS A 225 -3.44 -6.58 -3.16
CA LYS A 225 -4.27 -7.61 -2.54
C LYS A 225 -4.83 -7.06 -1.24
N VAL A 226 -6.12 -7.25 -1.02
CA VAL A 226 -6.75 -6.91 0.24
C VAL A 226 -6.21 -7.82 1.36
N PRO A 227 -5.74 -7.27 2.50
CA PRO A 227 -5.37 -8.04 3.68
C PRO A 227 -6.53 -8.94 4.15
N ALA A 228 -6.23 -10.16 4.59
CA ALA A 228 -7.24 -11.18 4.87
C ALA A 228 -8.33 -10.73 5.85
N ASN A 229 -7.96 -9.95 6.87
CA ASN A 229 -8.87 -9.50 7.91
C ASN A 229 -9.34 -8.04 7.73
N ALA A 230 -8.91 -7.35 6.67
CA ALA A 230 -9.40 -6.02 6.37
C ALA A 230 -10.89 -6.07 5.95
N LYS A 231 -11.69 -5.13 6.46
CA LYS A 231 -13.13 -5.07 6.19
C LYS A 231 -13.51 -3.96 5.24
N ARG A 232 -12.79 -2.83 5.30
CA ARG A 232 -13.05 -1.65 4.49
C ARG A 232 -11.76 -0.94 4.14
N PHE A 233 -11.75 -0.28 2.99
CA PHE A 233 -10.64 0.57 2.56
C PHE A 233 -11.15 1.77 1.76
N ARG A 234 -10.28 2.73 1.51
CA ARG A 234 -10.51 3.81 0.53
C ARG A 234 -9.21 4.08 -0.22
N PRO A 235 -9.27 4.42 -1.52
CA PRO A 235 -8.10 4.88 -2.23
C PRO A 235 -7.70 6.28 -1.76
N ALA A 236 -6.44 6.65 -1.97
CA ALA A 236 -5.90 7.92 -1.55
C ALA A 236 -4.79 8.41 -2.50
N ILE A 237 -4.48 9.70 -2.42
CA ILE A 237 -3.35 10.35 -3.08
C ILE A 237 -2.59 11.11 -2.02
N ILE A 238 -1.28 10.91 -1.98
CA ILE A 238 -0.43 11.39 -0.89
C ILE A 238 0.82 12.05 -1.44
N TYR A 239 1.12 13.21 -0.87
CA TYR A 239 2.32 13.98 -1.16
C TYR A 239 3.39 13.83 -0.08
N TYR A 240 4.63 13.65 -0.53
CA TYR A 240 5.81 13.71 0.34
C TYR A 240 6.57 15.00 0.07
N ASP A 241 6.44 15.99 0.96
CA ASP A 241 7.32 17.15 0.89
C ASP A 241 7.58 17.87 2.20
N LYS A 242 8.65 18.67 2.17
CA LYS A 242 8.91 19.78 3.07
C LYS A 242 7.78 20.83 2.97
N PRO A 243 7.52 21.60 4.03
CA PRO A 243 6.42 22.58 4.08
C PRO A 243 6.43 23.64 2.96
N ASP A 244 7.58 23.95 2.37
CA ASP A 244 7.79 25.16 1.55
C ASP A 244 7.90 24.91 0.03
N SER A 245 7.79 23.65 -0.41
CA SER A 245 7.93 23.33 -1.82
C SER A 245 6.66 23.68 -2.62
N PRO A 246 6.79 24.13 -3.88
CA PRO A 246 5.64 24.38 -4.74
C PRO A 246 4.91 23.06 -5.02
N ARG A 247 3.67 22.97 -4.55
CA ARG A 247 2.79 21.82 -4.77
C ARG A 247 1.80 22.19 -5.84
N TYR A 248 2.09 21.83 -7.08
CA TYR A 248 1.16 22.01 -8.19
C TYR A 248 1.20 20.78 -9.10
N PHE A 249 0.10 20.05 -9.20
CA PHE A 249 -0.05 19.09 -10.28
C PHE A 249 -1.49 19.07 -10.74
N GLU A 250 -1.66 18.52 -11.93
CA GLU A 250 -2.96 18.20 -12.46
C GLU A 250 -3.14 16.70 -12.46
N MET A 251 -4.36 16.27 -12.14
CA MET A 251 -4.76 14.88 -12.13
C MET A 251 -6.08 14.71 -12.87
N ARG A 252 -6.25 13.59 -13.55
CA ARG A 252 -7.54 13.15 -14.09
C ARG A 252 -7.64 11.63 -14.07
N ASN A 253 -8.82 11.10 -14.38
CA ASN A 253 -9.05 9.67 -14.58
C ASN A 253 -8.59 8.80 -13.40
N PHE A 254 -8.75 9.30 -12.17
CA PHE A 254 -8.52 8.50 -10.98
C PHE A 254 -9.62 7.44 -10.86
N LYS A 255 -9.21 6.17 -10.77
CA LYS A 255 -10.13 5.05 -10.72
C LYS A 255 -9.65 3.90 -9.87
N LEU A 256 -10.61 3.21 -9.27
CA LEU A 256 -10.46 1.93 -8.61
C LEU A 256 -11.14 0.85 -9.47
N THR A 257 -10.45 -0.25 -9.71
CA THR A 257 -10.95 -1.36 -10.52
C THR A 257 -10.78 -2.68 -9.78
N THR A 258 -11.83 -3.50 -9.69
CA THR A 258 -11.74 -4.89 -9.20
C THR A 258 -11.26 -5.80 -10.34
N ARG A 259 -10.30 -6.68 -10.08
CA ARG A 259 -9.83 -7.69 -11.05
C ARG A 259 -10.13 -9.11 -10.58
#